data_AF-A0A382RS20-F1
#
_entry.id   AF-A0A382RS20-F1
#
_cell.length_a   1.000
_cell.length_b   1.000
_cell.length_c   1.000
_cell.angle_alpha   90.00
_cell.angle_beta   90.00
_cell.angle_gamma   90.00
#
_symmetry.space_group_name_H-M   'P 1'
#
loop_
_entity.id
_entity.type
_entity.pdbx_description
1 polymer ?
#
loop_
_entity_poly.entity_id
_entity_poly.type
_entity_poly.pdbx_seq_one_letter_code
_entity_poly.pdbx_strand_id
1 'polypeptide(L)'
;KPNGKHIILTPDWHTQWKSFYEDFTHCRPYNVMALRDLLQIYNYKNIEVENFFQLPIVWKYPTLKVISRIFQILTNVYGARWLTEKTGIKFFRWSVDTMVLGYGEK
;
A
#
# COMPACT_ATOMS: atom_id res chain seq x y z
N LYS A 1 23.30 2.78 -10.88
CA LYS A 1 23.85 3.61 -11.99
C LYS A 1 23.50 5.05 -11.66
N PRO A 2 24.33 6.05 -12.01
CA PRO A 2 23.97 7.45 -11.83
C PRO A 2 22.61 7.76 -12.46
N ASN A 3 21.78 8.52 -11.75
CA ASN A 3 20.39 8.86 -12.10
C ASN A 3 19.46 7.63 -12.26
N GLY A 4 19.79 6.54 -11.58
CA GLY A 4 18.95 5.34 -11.52
C GLY A 4 17.68 5.62 -10.73
N LYS A 5 16.53 5.30 -11.33
CA LYS A 5 15.23 5.39 -10.68
C LYS A 5 14.92 4.09 -9.95
N HIS A 6 14.47 4.20 -8.71
CA HIS A 6 14.06 3.08 -7.88
C HIS A 6 12.60 3.27 -7.47
N ILE A 7 11.77 2.26 -7.77
CA ILE A 7 10.37 2.20 -7.36
C ILE A 7 10.22 0.99 -6.44
N ILE A 8 9.61 1.20 -5.27
CA ILE A 8 9.36 0.17 -4.27
C ILE A 8 7.85 0.11 -4.03
N LEU A 9 7.29 -1.10 -3.99
CA LEU A 9 5.91 -1.34 -3.59
C LEU A 9 5.90 -2.42 -2.50
N THR A 10 5.36 -2.11 -1.34
CA THR A 10 5.35 -3.02 -0.16
C THR A 10 4.03 -2.93 0.59
N PRO A 11 3.57 -3.98 1.30
CA PRO A 11 2.35 -3.91 2.10
C PRO A 11 2.36 -2.76 3.10
N ASP A 12 1.25 -2.02 3.18
CA ASP A 12 1.10 -0.97 4.21
C ASP A 12 0.80 -1.59 5.57
N TRP A 13 1.66 -1.28 6.53
CA TRP A 13 1.52 -1.71 7.91
C TRP A 13 0.17 -1.31 8.51
N HIS A 14 -0.33 -0.10 8.22
CA HIS A 14 -1.53 0.40 8.91
C HIS A 14 -2.79 -0.40 8.58
N THR A 15 -2.96 -0.82 7.33
CA THR A 15 -4.11 -1.64 6.94
C THR A 15 -3.85 -3.13 7.20
N GLN A 16 -2.62 -3.61 6.99
CA GLN A 16 -2.32 -5.04 6.96
C GLN A 16 -1.68 -5.61 8.23
N TRP A 17 -1.53 -4.84 9.32
CA TRP A 17 -0.80 -5.27 10.52
C TRP A 17 -1.23 -6.63 11.10
N LYS A 18 -2.53 -6.96 11.01
CA LYS A 18 -3.04 -8.26 11.50
C LYS A 18 -2.67 -9.42 10.60
N SER A 19 -2.71 -9.23 9.28
CA SER A 19 -2.43 -10.28 8.29
C SER A 19 -0.97 -10.33 7.84
N PHE A 20 -0.14 -9.35 8.22
CA PHE A 20 1.22 -9.22 7.69
C PHE A 20 2.04 -10.48 7.99
N TYR A 21 2.06 -10.99 9.21
CA TYR A 21 2.86 -12.15 9.58
C TYR A 21 2.20 -13.51 9.32
N GLU A 22 1.09 -13.55 8.56
CA GLU A 22 0.55 -14.83 8.06
C GLU A 22 1.48 -15.48 7.03
N ASP A 23 2.27 -14.65 6.33
CA ASP A 23 3.38 -15.12 5.54
C ASP A 23 4.62 -15.28 6.43
N PHE A 24 5.10 -16.52 6.57
CA PHE A 24 6.24 -16.85 7.42
C PHE A 24 7.57 -16.21 6.96
N THR A 25 7.64 -15.70 5.73
CA THR A 25 8.83 -15.06 5.16
C THR A 25 8.89 -13.55 5.43
N HIS A 26 7.83 -12.94 5.95
CA HIS A 26 7.80 -11.52 6.24
C HIS A 26 8.65 -11.15 7.47
N CYS A 27 9.61 -10.23 7.27
CA CYS A 27 10.53 -9.81 8.33
C CYS A 27 10.22 -8.42 8.89
N ARG A 28 10.08 -7.39 8.03
CA ARG A 28 9.92 -5.99 8.45
C ARG A 28 8.75 -5.32 7.73
N PRO A 29 7.74 -4.81 8.46
CA PRO A 29 6.67 -4.03 7.87
C PRO A 29 7.12 -2.60 7.58
N TYR A 30 6.45 -1.96 6.61
CA TYR A 30 6.69 -0.57 6.25
C TYR A 30 5.39 0.23 6.29
N ASN A 31 5.47 1.44 6.81
CA ASN A 31 4.51 2.50 6.54
C ASN A 31 5.23 3.61 5.72
N VAL A 32 4.49 4.66 5.35
CA VAL A 32 5.02 5.78 4.57
C VAL A 32 6.28 6.40 5.19
N MET A 33 6.32 6.54 6.52
CA MET A 33 7.48 7.12 7.22
C MET A 33 8.68 6.18 7.15
N ALA A 34 8.50 4.90 7.51
CA ALA A 34 9.58 3.92 7.54
C ALA A 34 10.23 3.71 6.16
N LEU A 35 9.45 3.77 5.07
CA LEU A 35 10.00 3.66 3.71
C LEU A 35 10.71 4.94 3.27
N ARG A 36 10.19 6.12 3.66
CA ARG A 36 10.86 7.41 3.40
C ARG A 36 12.21 7.47 4.12
N ASP A 37 12.26 7.09 5.38
CA ASP A 37 13.48 7.08 6.18
C ASP A 37 14.52 6.11 5.59
N LEU A 38 14.07 4.94 5.11
CA LEU A 38 14.93 4.01 4.37
C LEU A 38 15.56 4.71 3.16
N LEU A 39 14.77 5.33 2.29
CA LEU A 39 15.32 5.98 1.09
C LEU A 39 16.29 7.13 1.46
N GLN A 40 16.01 7.89 2.52
CA GLN A 40 16.89 8.95 3.02
C GLN A 40 18.22 8.43 3.54
N ILE A 41 18.20 7.38 4.39
CA ILE A 41 19.41 6.76 4.95
C ILE A 41 20.34 6.24 3.85
N TYR A 42 19.77 5.74 2.75
CA TYR A 42 20.52 5.25 1.60
C TYR A 42 20.92 6.32 0.58
N ASN A 43 20.73 7.61 0.91
CA ASN A 43 21.08 8.79 0.11
C ASN A 43 20.39 8.84 -1.26
N TYR A 44 19.13 8.40 -1.34
CA TYR A 44 18.31 8.68 -2.53
C TYR A 44 17.89 10.17 -2.55
N LYS A 45 17.65 10.68 -3.76
CA LYS A 45 17.15 12.02 -4.05
C LYS A 45 15.73 11.93 -4.63
N ASN A 46 15.04 13.08 -4.68
CA ASN A 46 13.69 13.18 -5.24
C ASN A 46 12.74 12.12 -4.65
N ILE A 47 12.76 11.98 -3.32
CA ILE A 47 12.03 10.91 -2.60
C ILE A 47 10.55 11.24 -2.53
N GLU A 48 9.72 10.38 -3.12
CA GLU A 48 8.26 10.42 -2.98
C GLU A 48 7.79 9.11 -2.35
N VAL A 49 6.96 9.19 -1.32
CA VAL A 49 6.40 8.00 -0.66
C VAL A 49 4.95 8.28 -0.29
N GLU A 50 4.04 7.42 -0.72
CA GLU A 50 2.61 7.56 -0.46
C GLU A 50 1.90 6.22 -0.24
N ASN A 51 0.71 6.30 0.37
CA ASN A 51 -0.22 5.18 0.41
C ASN A 51 -0.87 5.00 -0.96
N PHE A 52 -0.83 3.77 -1.45
CA PHE A 52 -1.24 3.40 -2.78
C PHE A 52 -2.40 2.40 -2.74
N PHE A 53 -3.52 2.79 -3.35
CA PHE A 53 -4.65 1.88 -3.59
C PHE A 53 -4.38 1.10 -4.88
N GLN A 54 -4.54 -0.21 -4.84
CA GLN A 54 -4.34 -1.07 -6.02
C GLN A 54 -5.54 -1.08 -6.98
N LEU A 55 -6.50 -0.18 -6.77
CA LEU A 55 -7.73 -0.10 -7.53
C LEU A 55 -7.60 0.91 -8.70
N PRO A 56 -7.55 0.47 -9.98
CA PRO A 56 -7.21 1.37 -11.09
C PRO A 56 -8.19 2.53 -11.33
N ILE A 57 -9.48 2.34 -11.02
CA ILE A 57 -10.49 3.40 -11.18
C ILE A 57 -10.18 4.61 -10.30
N VAL A 58 -9.52 4.41 -9.16
CA VAL A 58 -9.11 5.47 -8.22
C VAL A 58 -7.92 6.27 -8.76
N TRP A 59 -7.11 5.69 -9.65
CA TRP A 59 -6.02 6.42 -10.31
C TRP A 59 -6.57 7.38 -11.35
N LYS A 60 -7.60 6.95 -12.09
CA LYS A 60 -8.30 7.80 -13.07
C LYS A 60 -9.15 8.88 -12.40
N TYR A 61 -9.78 8.55 -11.27
CA TYR A 61 -10.64 9.45 -10.51
C TYR A 61 -10.24 9.48 -9.03
N PRO A 62 -9.25 10.32 -8.66
CA PRO A 62 -8.71 10.39 -7.29
C PRO A 62 -9.76 10.73 -6.22
N THR A 63 -10.86 11.40 -6.58
CA THR A 63 -11.99 11.68 -5.67
C THR A 63 -12.62 10.40 -5.12
N LEU A 64 -12.54 9.29 -5.85
CA LEU A 64 -13.03 7.98 -5.39
C LEU A 64 -12.19 7.39 -4.25
N LYS A 65 -11.00 7.94 -3.93
CA LYS A 65 -10.24 7.57 -2.72
C LYS A 65 -11.09 7.74 -1.45
N VAL A 66 -12.03 8.69 -1.45
CA VAL A 66 -12.93 8.91 -0.31
C VAL A 66 -13.81 7.68 -0.05
N ILE A 67 -14.32 7.04 -1.09
CA ILE A 67 -15.14 5.82 -0.97
C ILE A 67 -14.31 4.68 -0.37
N SER A 68 -13.08 4.47 -0.86
CA SER A 68 -12.18 3.47 -0.29
C SER A 68 -11.85 3.74 1.18
N ARG A 69 -11.63 5.01 1.56
CA ARG A 69 -11.39 5.41 2.96
C ARG A 69 -12.59 5.14 3.86
N ILE A 70 -13.81 5.40 3.39
CA ILE A 70 -15.03 5.04 4.12
C ILE A 70 -15.08 3.52 4.31
N PHE A 71 -14.77 2.76 3.26
CA PHE A 71 -14.78 1.30 3.33
C PHE A 71 -13.72 0.75 4.30
N GLN A 72 -12.53 1.36 4.39
CA GLN A 72 -11.50 1.04 5.40
C GLN A 72 -11.95 1.28 6.86
N ILE A 73 -12.92 2.15 7.10
CA ILE A 73 -13.51 2.37 8.43
C ILE A 73 -14.55 1.29 8.71
N LEU A 74 -15.34 0.92 7.70
CA LEU A 74 -16.44 -0.03 7.83
C LEU A 74 -15.97 -1.49 7.92
N THR A 75 -14.83 -1.82 7.33
CA THR A 75 -14.29 -3.19 7.34
C THR A 75 -12.78 -3.21 7.46
N ASN A 76 -12.26 -4.35 7.89
CA ASN A 76 -10.83 -4.61 7.95
C ASN A 76 -10.39 -5.53 6.80
N VAL A 77 -9.08 -5.78 6.68
CA VAL A 77 -8.50 -6.64 5.64
C VAL A 77 -9.15 -8.03 5.58
N TYR A 78 -9.44 -8.66 6.73
CA TYR A 78 -10.11 -9.96 6.76
C TYR A 78 -11.53 -9.91 6.21
N GLY A 79 -12.32 -8.91 6.63
CA GLY A 79 -13.68 -8.72 6.13
C GLY A 79 -13.70 -8.44 4.63
N ALA A 80 -12.78 -7.61 4.15
CA ALA A 80 -12.64 -7.28 2.73
C ALA A 80 -12.22 -8.50 1.89
N ARG A 81 -11.28 -9.32 2.39
CA ARG A 81 -10.86 -10.57 1.74
C ARG A 81 -11.99 -11.60 1.71
N TRP A 82 -12.68 -11.79 2.84
CA TRP A 82 -13.85 -12.67 2.92
C TRP A 82 -14.95 -12.26 1.92
N LEU A 83 -15.29 -10.97 1.83
CA LEU A 83 -16.26 -10.46 0.83
C LEU A 83 -15.77 -10.72 -0.60
N THR A 84 -14.48 -10.52 -0.86
CA THR A 84 -13.87 -10.77 -2.18
C THR A 84 -13.97 -12.25 -2.55
N GLU A 85 -13.71 -13.17 -1.62
CA GLU A 85 -13.81 -14.62 -1.83
C GLU A 85 -15.27 -15.05 -2.09
N LYS A 86 -16.23 -14.49 -1.35
CA LYS A 86 -17.64 -14.83 -1.51
C LYS A 86 -18.27 -14.28 -2.79
N THR A 87 -17.89 -13.08 -3.21
CA THR A 87 -18.51 -12.39 -4.35
C THR A 87 -17.71 -12.54 -5.65
N GLY A 88 -16.43 -12.88 -5.57
CA GLY A 88 -15.48 -12.82 -6.70
C GLY A 88 -15.06 -11.40 -7.08
N ILE A 89 -15.58 -10.36 -6.42
CA ILE A 89 -15.36 -8.96 -6.77
C ILE A 89 -14.12 -8.43 -6.04
N LYS A 90 -13.03 -8.22 -6.79
CA LYS A 90 -11.75 -7.72 -6.26
C LYS A 90 -11.79 -6.31 -5.67
N PHE A 91 -12.86 -5.54 -5.95
CA PHE A 91 -13.06 -4.20 -5.41
C PHE A 91 -12.97 -4.17 -3.88
N PHE A 92 -13.60 -5.14 -3.19
CA PHE A 92 -13.66 -5.15 -1.74
C PHE A 92 -12.25 -5.20 -1.14
N ARG A 93 -11.42 -6.17 -1.54
CA ARG A 93 -10.01 -6.23 -1.13
C ARG A 93 -9.24 -4.96 -1.47
N TRP A 94 -9.28 -4.50 -2.73
CA TRP A 94 -8.43 -3.38 -3.17
C TRP A 94 -8.88 -1.99 -2.72
N SER A 95 -10.09 -1.90 -2.17
CA SER A 95 -10.56 -0.70 -1.48
C SER A 95 -10.04 -0.60 -0.04
N VAL A 96 -9.55 -1.71 0.55
CA VAL A 96 -9.03 -1.76 1.93
C VAL A 96 -7.53 -2.01 1.99
N ASP A 97 -7.04 -3.06 1.32
CA ASP A 97 -5.64 -3.50 1.30
C ASP A 97 -4.78 -2.47 0.54
N THR A 98 -4.20 -1.52 1.26
CA THR A 98 -3.27 -0.52 0.72
C THR A 98 -1.83 -1.02 0.68
N MET A 99 -1.06 -0.45 -0.23
CA MET A 99 0.40 -0.61 -0.30
C MET A 99 1.07 0.72 0.06
N VAL A 100 2.36 0.70 0.34
CA VAL A 100 3.22 1.88 0.34
C VAL A 100 4.01 1.88 -0.97
N LEU A 101 3.83 2.92 -1.77
CA LEU A 101 4.58 3.17 -2.99
C LEU A 101 5.69 4.17 -2.67
N GLY A 102 6.94 3.80 -2.93
CA GLY A 102 8.11 4.65 -2.76
C GLY A 102 8.84 4.85 -4.08
N TYR A 103 9.37 6.05 -4.27
CA TYR A 103 10.19 6.47 -5.39
C TYR A 103 11.46 7.16 -4.88
N GLY A 104 12.58 6.94 -5.56
CA GLY A 104 13.81 7.70 -5.34
C GLY A 104 14.78 7.57 -6.51
N GLU A 105 15.68 8.54 -6.63
CA GLU A 105 16.72 8.61 -7.66
C GLU A 105 18.12 8.56 -7.04
N LYS A 106 19.07 7.88 -7.68
CA LYS A 106 20.45 7.75 -7.20
C LYS A 106 21.48 7.87 -8.31
#